data_AF-A0AAD4HE89-F1
#
_entry.id   AF-A0AAD4HE89-F1
#
_cell.length_a   1.000
_cell.length_b   1.000
_cell.length_c   1.000
_cell.angle_alpha   90.00
_cell.angle_beta   90.00
_cell.angle_gamma   90.00
#
_symmetry.space_group_name_H-M   'P 1'
#
loop_
_entity.id
_entity.type
_entity.pdbx_description
1 polymer ?
#
loop_
_entity_poly.entity_id
_entity_poly.type
_entity_poly.pdbx_seq_one_letter_code
_entity_poly.pdbx_strand_id
1 'polypeptide(L)'
;LVVMDPDYIKDEFKDAYFVHEDVALPIGLPGHVATWRESSYREILNFLAPDAGPDRIDRLMKKKSAFHADRHLQIKEFAGFRANTTTVARADGISYIQAYRTEKNVTYSLSPGVFRQRGAKELLEKKTQEKMLLDLNIMSDVFFEFTGDEVVAGRDSCAHLDIRVPLDKALNWLPTLPEDLVQRCVINRTTW
;
A
#
# COMPACT_ATOMS: atom_id res chain seq x y z
N LEU A 1 11.73 13.42 14.56
CA LEU A 1 11.53 13.77 13.15
C LEU A 1 12.65 14.71 12.75
N VAL A 2 13.62 14.27 11.95
CA VAL A 2 14.56 15.22 11.33
C VAL A 2 13.83 15.76 10.12
N VAL A 3 13.27 16.96 10.26
CA VAL A 3 12.70 17.69 9.13
C VAL A 3 13.88 18.33 8.43
N MET A 4 14.31 17.74 7.31
CA MET A 4 15.27 18.39 6.43
C MET A 4 14.63 19.67 5.87
N ASP A 5 15.42 20.73 5.81
CA ASP A 5 15.02 22.01 5.25
C ASP A 5 14.57 21.81 3.78
N PRO A 6 13.32 22.16 3.42
CA PRO A 6 12.81 22.02 2.06
C PRO A 6 13.66 22.77 1.01
N ASP A 7 14.35 23.83 1.41
CA ASP A 7 15.16 24.62 0.50
C ASP A 7 16.55 23.98 0.28
N TYR A 8 17.03 23.16 1.22
CA TYR A 8 18.23 22.34 1.05
C TYR A 8 18.05 21.27 -0.04
N ILE A 9 16.87 20.63 -0.08
CA ILE A 9 16.54 19.62 -1.11
C ILE A 9 16.43 20.25 -2.50
N LYS A 10 15.92 21.49 -2.60
CA LYS A 10 15.76 22.15 -3.89
C LYS A 10 17.08 22.56 -4.53
N ASP A 11 18.06 22.99 -3.75
CA ASP A 11 19.33 23.47 -4.29
C ASP A 11 20.30 22.34 -4.66
N GLU A 12 20.29 21.22 -3.93
CA GLU A 12 21.20 20.08 -4.18
C GLU A 12 20.73 19.18 -5.35
N PHE A 13 19.42 19.16 -5.65
CA PHE A 13 18.82 18.27 -6.66
C PHE A 13 18.31 19.00 -7.93
N LYS A 14 18.72 20.25 -8.16
CA LYS A 14 18.38 21.04 -9.36
C LYS A 14 18.69 20.36 -10.69
N ASP A 15 19.62 19.40 -10.71
CA ASP A 15 20.02 18.64 -11.90
C ASP A 15 19.46 17.20 -11.93
N ALA A 16 18.73 16.77 -10.89
CA ALA A 16 18.22 15.41 -10.73
C ALA A 16 16.79 15.25 -11.26
N TYR A 17 16.54 15.60 -12.52
CA TYR A 17 15.22 15.59 -13.17
C TYR A 17 14.53 14.21 -13.31
N PHE A 18 15.05 13.15 -12.69
CA PHE A 18 14.55 11.78 -12.86
C PHE A 18 14.30 11.01 -11.56
N VAL A 19 14.57 11.58 -10.39
CA VAL A 19 14.35 10.88 -9.11
C VAL A 19 12.86 10.89 -8.79
N HIS A 20 12.27 9.70 -8.72
CA HIS A 20 10.93 9.51 -8.19
C HIS A 20 11.03 8.99 -6.76
N GLU A 21 10.25 9.59 -5.86
CA GLU A 21 10.12 9.15 -4.49
C GLU A 21 8.72 8.59 -4.24
N ASP A 22 8.64 7.66 -3.29
CA ASP A 22 7.37 7.14 -2.79
C ASP A 22 6.94 7.99 -1.58
N VAL A 23 5.80 8.68 -1.72
CA VAL A 23 5.14 9.39 -0.61
C VAL A 23 4.11 8.45 -0.01
N ALA A 24 4.31 8.07 1.24
CA ALA A 24 3.43 7.16 1.98
C ALA A 24 2.53 7.93 2.95
N LEU A 25 1.22 7.66 2.89
CA LEU A 25 0.20 8.22 3.77
C LEU A 25 -0.40 7.09 4.64
N PRO A 26 0.05 6.93 5.90
CA PRO A 26 -0.55 6.00 6.83
C PRO A 26 -1.86 6.58 7.40
N ILE A 27 -2.91 5.78 7.36
CA ILE A 27 -4.23 6.08 7.91
C ILE A 27 -4.52 5.04 8.99
N GLY A 28 -4.44 5.47 10.24
CA GLY A 28 -4.74 4.65 11.41
C GLY A 28 -5.81 5.30 12.27
N LEU A 29 -6.59 4.48 12.96
CA LEU A 29 -7.45 4.91 14.06
C LEU A 29 -7.12 4.03 15.26
N PRO A 30 -6.70 4.59 16.41
CA PRO A 30 -6.34 3.81 17.58
C PRO A 30 -7.43 2.80 17.99
N GLY A 31 -7.04 1.57 18.31
CA GLY A 31 -7.96 0.50 18.69
C GLY A 31 -8.81 -0.05 17.53
N HIS A 32 -8.45 0.27 16.29
CA HIS A 32 -9.13 -0.21 15.10
C HIS A 32 -8.15 -0.74 14.06
N VAL A 33 -8.60 -1.73 13.30
CA VAL A 33 -7.97 -2.16 12.05
C VAL A 33 -8.52 -1.32 10.91
N ALA A 34 -7.66 -0.52 10.29
CA ALA A 34 -7.98 0.26 9.11
C ALA A 34 -7.73 -0.54 7.81
N THR A 35 -8.69 -0.55 6.89
CA THR A 35 -8.56 -1.21 5.58
C THR A 35 -9.27 -0.47 4.47
N TRP A 36 -8.77 -0.60 3.25
CA TRP A 36 -9.40 -0.05 2.04
C TRP A 36 -10.61 -0.87 1.59
N ARG A 37 -11.66 -0.19 1.11
CA ARG A 37 -12.82 -0.78 0.44
C ARG A 37 -12.54 -1.01 -1.04
N GLU A 38 -12.87 -2.18 -1.58
CA GLU A 38 -12.75 -2.44 -3.03
C GLU A 38 -13.57 -1.44 -3.86
N SER A 39 -14.73 -1.01 -3.33
CA SER A 39 -15.61 -0.05 -3.99
C SER A 39 -15.04 1.36 -4.10
N SER A 40 -14.01 1.71 -3.33
CA SER A 40 -13.50 3.08 -3.26
C SER A 40 -12.32 3.38 -4.17
N TYR A 41 -11.80 2.37 -4.88
CA TYR A 41 -10.60 2.53 -5.74
C TYR A 41 -10.75 3.63 -6.78
N ARG A 42 -11.92 3.68 -7.42
CA ARG A 42 -12.21 4.69 -8.45
C ARG A 42 -12.16 6.10 -7.87
N GLU A 43 -12.67 6.27 -6.66
CA GLU A 43 -12.70 7.55 -5.98
C GLU A 43 -11.29 8.02 -5.61
N ILE A 44 -10.48 7.11 -5.05
CA ILE A 44 -9.07 7.36 -4.72
C ILE A 44 -8.29 7.74 -5.99
N LEU A 45 -8.45 6.96 -7.07
CA LEU A 45 -7.75 7.22 -8.34
C LEU A 45 -8.17 8.54 -8.99
N ASN A 46 -9.46 8.89 -8.96
CA ASN A 46 -9.95 10.17 -9.48
C ASN A 46 -9.45 11.35 -8.64
N PHE A 47 -9.35 11.18 -7.31
CA PHE A 47 -8.82 12.22 -6.44
C PHE A 47 -7.33 12.46 -6.68
N LEU A 48 -6.54 11.38 -6.82
CA LEU A 48 -5.10 11.47 -7.05
C LEU A 48 -4.74 11.87 -8.48
N ALA A 49 -5.53 11.49 -9.48
CA ALA A 49 -5.24 11.77 -10.89
C ALA A 49 -6.41 12.49 -11.58
N PRO A 50 -6.77 13.70 -11.14
CA PRO A 50 -7.92 14.43 -11.68
C PRO A 50 -7.79 14.71 -13.20
N ASP A 51 -6.58 14.95 -13.71
CA ASP A 51 -6.36 15.26 -15.13
C ASP A 51 -6.55 14.03 -16.04
N ALA A 52 -6.52 12.82 -15.48
CA ALA A 52 -6.80 11.61 -16.24
C ALA A 52 -8.26 11.59 -16.73
N GLY A 53 -9.19 12.10 -15.92
CA GLY A 53 -10.63 12.01 -16.14
C GLY A 53 -11.22 10.59 -15.94
N PRO A 54 -12.52 10.48 -15.63
CA PRO A 54 -13.14 9.23 -15.17
C PRO A 54 -13.02 8.06 -16.16
N ASP A 55 -13.14 8.33 -17.47
CA ASP A 55 -13.10 7.29 -18.49
C ASP A 55 -11.72 6.62 -18.62
N ARG A 56 -10.63 7.38 -18.40
CA ARG A 56 -9.27 6.83 -18.43
C ARG A 56 -9.00 6.02 -17.17
N ILE A 57 -9.51 6.46 -16.02
CA ILE A 57 -9.46 5.68 -14.77
C ILE A 57 -10.22 4.36 -14.91
N ASP A 58 -11.42 4.35 -15.52
CA ASP A 58 -12.16 3.11 -15.74
C ASP A 58 -11.43 2.14 -16.66
N ARG A 59 -10.78 2.66 -17.70
CA ARG A 59 -9.92 1.85 -18.59
C ARG A 59 -8.70 1.30 -17.87
N LEU A 60 -8.07 2.10 -17.00
CA LEU A 60 -6.96 1.66 -16.16
C LEU A 60 -7.37 0.48 -15.28
N MET A 61 -8.49 0.61 -14.54
CA MET A 61 -8.98 -0.41 -13.62
C MET A 61 -9.32 -1.74 -14.31
N LYS A 62 -9.70 -1.71 -15.59
CA LYS A 62 -9.96 -2.91 -16.41
C LYS A 62 -8.70 -3.56 -16.97
N LYS A 63 -7.57 -2.83 -17.00
CA LYS A 63 -6.32 -3.30 -17.61
C LYS A 63 -5.48 -4.09 -16.61
N LYS A 64 -5.56 -5.42 -16.68
CA LYS A 64 -4.82 -6.35 -15.78
C LYS A 64 -3.30 -6.18 -15.74
N SER A 65 -2.69 -5.59 -16.77
CA SER A 65 -1.23 -5.33 -16.77
C SER A 65 -0.83 -4.02 -16.10
N ALA A 66 -1.81 -3.16 -15.78
CA ALA A 66 -1.59 -1.87 -15.16
C ALA A 66 -2.33 -1.71 -13.84
N PHE A 67 -3.35 -2.54 -13.56
CA PHE A 67 -4.12 -2.50 -12.34
C PHE A 67 -4.29 -3.89 -11.74
N HIS A 68 -4.00 -4.01 -10.45
CA HIS A 68 -4.14 -5.24 -9.67
C HIS A 68 -4.88 -4.94 -8.37
N ALA A 69 -5.99 -5.64 -8.13
CA ALA A 69 -6.66 -5.64 -6.83
C ALA A 69 -6.03 -6.72 -5.93
N ASP A 70 -5.51 -6.30 -4.78
CA ASP A 70 -4.84 -7.15 -3.80
C ASP A 70 -5.84 -7.54 -2.70
N ARG A 71 -6.74 -8.47 -3.03
CA ARG A 71 -7.78 -8.95 -2.11
C ARG A 71 -7.19 -9.55 -0.84
N HIS A 72 -7.80 -9.27 0.31
CA HIS A 72 -7.45 -9.90 1.57
C HIS A 72 -8.31 -11.15 1.74
N LEU A 73 -7.67 -12.32 1.70
CA LEU A 73 -8.32 -13.62 1.92
C LEU A 73 -9.52 -13.82 0.98
N GLN A 74 -10.57 -14.49 1.45
CA GLN A 74 -11.81 -14.74 0.70
C GLN A 74 -12.80 -13.56 0.74
N ILE A 75 -12.48 -12.48 1.46
CA ILE A 75 -13.35 -11.31 1.61
C ILE A 75 -13.10 -10.38 0.43
N LYS A 76 -14.09 -10.25 -0.45
CA LYS A 76 -13.98 -9.45 -1.69
C LYS A 76 -14.21 -7.95 -1.47
N GLU A 77 -14.70 -7.56 -0.30
CA GLU A 77 -15.08 -6.17 -0.02
C GLU A 77 -13.90 -5.34 0.48
N PHE A 78 -12.88 -5.99 1.07
CA PHE A 78 -11.71 -5.34 1.64
C PHE A 78 -10.47 -5.77 0.89
N ALA A 79 -9.90 -4.83 0.16
CA ALA A 79 -8.81 -5.10 -0.73
C ALA A 79 -7.95 -3.85 -0.88
N GLY A 80 -6.64 -4.08 -1.00
CA GLY A 80 -5.73 -3.07 -1.50
C GLY A 80 -5.70 -3.06 -3.02
N PHE A 81 -4.95 -2.16 -3.62
CA PHE A 81 -4.68 -2.20 -5.06
C PHE A 81 -3.30 -1.66 -5.40
N ARG A 82 -2.85 -2.00 -6.60
CA ARG A 82 -1.65 -1.47 -7.25
C ARG A 82 -2.02 -0.97 -8.63
N ALA A 83 -1.62 0.25 -8.95
CA ALA A 83 -1.90 0.88 -10.23
C ALA A 83 -0.62 1.49 -10.81
N ASN A 84 -0.19 1.00 -11.97
CA ASN A 84 0.79 1.68 -12.79
C ASN A 84 0.09 2.76 -13.61
N THR A 85 0.33 4.02 -13.24
CA THR A 85 -0.36 5.18 -13.79
C THR A 85 0.49 5.98 -14.76
N THR A 86 1.71 5.53 -15.09
CA THR A 86 2.68 6.22 -15.97
C THR A 86 2.08 6.84 -17.24
N THR A 87 1.06 6.22 -17.83
CA THR A 87 0.35 6.75 -19.02
C THR A 87 -0.94 7.48 -18.68
N VAL A 88 -1.59 7.16 -17.57
CA VAL A 88 -2.93 7.66 -17.22
C VAL A 88 -2.83 8.97 -16.41
N ALA A 89 -2.00 8.99 -15.38
CA ALA A 89 -1.78 10.14 -14.47
C ALA A 89 -0.48 10.90 -14.79
N ARG A 90 -0.03 10.85 -16.07
CA ARG A 90 1.21 11.50 -16.50
C ARG A 90 1.17 13.02 -16.30
N ALA A 91 0.02 13.63 -16.56
CA ALA A 91 -0.18 15.08 -16.39
C ALA A 91 -0.07 15.47 -14.91
N ASP A 92 -0.66 14.66 -14.02
CA ASP A 92 -0.57 14.79 -12.57
C ASP A 92 0.85 14.48 -12.04
N GLY A 93 1.71 13.86 -12.84
CA GLY A 93 3.06 13.48 -12.46
C GLY A 93 3.12 12.24 -11.57
N ILE A 94 2.08 11.39 -11.57
CA ILE A 94 2.05 10.16 -10.77
C ILE A 94 2.35 8.95 -11.67
N SER A 95 3.40 8.22 -11.32
CA SER A 95 3.83 7.03 -12.06
C SER A 95 3.25 5.74 -11.49
N TYR A 96 2.96 5.71 -10.19
CA TYR A 96 2.47 4.53 -9.48
C TYR A 96 1.63 4.93 -8.26
N ILE A 97 0.59 4.14 -7.97
CA ILE A 97 -0.26 4.28 -6.79
C ILE A 97 -0.45 2.90 -6.18
N GLN A 98 -0.31 2.79 -4.86
CA GLN A 98 -0.53 1.55 -4.14
C GLN A 98 -1.30 1.80 -2.84
N ALA A 99 -2.38 1.07 -2.63
CA ALA A 99 -3.14 1.06 -1.39
C ALA A 99 -3.03 -0.32 -0.74
N TYR A 100 -2.61 -0.41 0.52
CA TYR A 100 -2.37 -1.67 1.23
C TYR A 100 -2.56 -1.52 2.75
N ARG A 101 -2.35 -2.61 3.51
CA ARG A 101 -2.35 -2.59 4.99
C ARG A 101 -0.97 -2.87 5.54
N THR A 102 -0.67 -2.36 6.73
CA THR A 102 0.63 -2.54 7.40
C THR A 102 1.01 -4.03 7.58
N GLU A 103 0.04 -4.91 7.88
CA GLU A 103 0.25 -6.37 7.94
C GLU A 103 0.79 -6.98 6.63
N LYS A 104 0.50 -6.37 5.48
CA LYS A 104 1.03 -6.81 4.19
C LYS A 104 2.37 -6.16 3.84
N ASN A 105 2.84 -5.15 4.57
CA ASN A 105 4.10 -4.49 4.28
C ASN A 105 5.27 -5.50 4.30
N VAL A 106 5.21 -6.49 5.20
CA VAL A 106 6.15 -7.61 5.27
C VAL A 106 6.14 -8.49 4.02
N THR A 107 4.99 -8.62 3.36
CA THR A 107 4.84 -9.37 2.10
C THR A 107 5.24 -8.57 0.85
N TYR A 108 5.31 -7.24 0.95
CA TYR A 108 5.68 -6.33 -0.14
C TYR A 108 7.14 -5.87 -0.09
N SER A 109 7.91 -6.29 0.91
CA SER A 109 9.34 -5.98 1.00
C SER A 109 10.10 -6.49 -0.22
N LEU A 110 11.04 -5.68 -0.72
CA LEU A 110 11.97 -6.02 -1.82
C LEU A 110 12.79 -7.29 -1.54
N SER A 111 12.94 -7.65 -0.26
CA SER A 111 13.46 -8.95 0.18
C SER A 111 12.33 -9.73 0.84
N PRO A 112 11.55 -10.51 0.08
CA PRO A 112 10.33 -11.14 0.59
C PRO A 112 10.60 -12.23 1.63
N GLY A 113 11.85 -12.68 1.78
CA GLY A 113 12.28 -13.55 2.88
C GLY A 113 11.37 -14.77 3.08
N VAL A 114 10.82 -14.91 4.28
CA VAL A 114 9.88 -15.99 4.64
C VAL A 114 8.56 -15.89 3.86
N PHE A 115 8.08 -14.68 3.53
CA PHE A 115 6.82 -14.36 2.85
C PHE A 115 6.86 -14.50 1.32
N ARG A 116 7.95 -15.00 0.73
CA ARG A 116 8.03 -15.20 -0.73
C ARG A 116 6.98 -16.20 -1.23
N GLN A 117 6.58 -16.01 -2.49
CA GLN A 117 5.77 -17.02 -3.18
C GLN A 117 6.58 -18.33 -3.33
N ARG A 118 5.95 -19.46 -3.00
CA ARG A 118 6.54 -20.80 -3.14
C ARG A 118 5.95 -21.54 -4.32
N GLY A 119 6.78 -22.26 -5.05
CA GLY A 119 6.32 -23.12 -6.15
C GLY A 119 5.72 -24.43 -5.65
N ALA A 120 4.78 -25.02 -6.39
CA ALA A 120 4.15 -26.29 -6.02
C ALA A 120 5.16 -27.45 -5.84
N LYS A 121 6.30 -27.41 -6.54
CA LYS A 121 7.37 -28.42 -6.43
C LYS A 121 8.03 -28.42 -5.05
N GLU A 122 8.07 -27.26 -4.38
CA GLU A 122 8.67 -27.13 -3.04
C GLU A 122 7.88 -27.91 -1.98
N LEU A 123 6.61 -28.22 -2.23
CA LEU A 123 5.77 -29.04 -1.36
C LEU A 123 6.15 -30.53 -1.39
N LEU A 124 6.86 -30.98 -2.42
CA LEU A 124 7.17 -32.39 -2.66
C LEU A 124 8.56 -32.79 -2.13
N GLU A 125 9.38 -31.82 -1.73
CA GLU A 125 10.74 -32.05 -1.24
C GLU A 125 10.80 -32.02 0.28
N LYS A 126 11.16 -33.14 0.92
CA LYS A 126 11.13 -33.30 2.39
C LYS A 126 11.94 -32.23 3.15
N LYS A 127 13.13 -31.86 2.65
CA LYS A 127 13.98 -30.81 3.24
C LYS A 127 13.34 -29.41 3.15
N THR A 128 12.54 -29.19 2.12
CA THR A 128 11.85 -27.92 1.87
C THR A 128 10.57 -27.82 2.70
N GLN A 129 9.93 -28.96 3.02
CA GLN A 129 8.79 -29.03 3.94
C GLN A 129 9.15 -28.61 5.38
N GLU A 130 10.26 -29.10 5.94
CA GLU A 130 10.69 -28.72 7.30
C GLU A 130 10.94 -27.21 7.41
N LYS A 131 11.63 -26.65 6.42
CA LYS A 131 11.82 -25.20 6.31
C LYS A 131 10.49 -24.45 6.16
N MET A 132 9.55 -24.99 5.38
CA MET A 132 8.24 -24.39 5.22
C MET A 132 7.43 -24.34 6.52
N LEU A 133 7.50 -25.40 7.34
CA LEU A 133 6.85 -25.41 8.66
C LEU A 133 7.46 -24.36 9.59
N LEU A 134 8.79 -24.21 9.58
CA LEU A 134 9.47 -23.16 10.33
C LEU A 134 9.03 -21.77 9.85
N ASP A 135 9.02 -21.56 8.52
CA ASP A 135 8.60 -20.29 7.93
C ASP A 135 7.13 -19.98 8.24
N LEU A 136 6.25 -20.98 8.29
CA LEU A 136 4.84 -20.83 8.70
C LEU A 136 4.71 -20.42 10.17
N ASN A 137 5.53 -20.98 11.07
CA ASN A 137 5.55 -20.57 12.47
C ASN A 137 5.99 -19.10 12.59
N ILE A 138 7.05 -18.70 11.88
CA ILE A 138 7.51 -17.30 11.87
C ILE A 138 6.41 -16.37 11.34
N MET A 139 5.71 -16.76 10.26
CA MET A 139 4.58 -15.97 9.75
C MET A 139 3.48 -15.87 10.80
N SER A 140 3.15 -16.98 11.47
CA SER A 140 2.12 -17.01 12.50
C SER A 140 2.46 -16.09 13.67
N ASP A 141 3.71 -16.11 14.14
CA ASP A 141 4.17 -15.26 15.23
C ASP A 141 4.05 -13.78 14.86
N VAL A 142 4.43 -13.41 13.63
CA VAL A 142 4.25 -12.05 13.12
C VAL A 142 2.77 -11.67 13.09
N PHE A 143 1.89 -12.54 12.60
CA PHE A 143 0.44 -12.28 12.61
C PHE A 143 -0.13 -12.14 14.02
N PHE A 144 0.31 -12.96 14.98
CA PHE A 144 -0.11 -12.86 16.38
C PHE A 144 0.37 -11.55 17.01
N GLU A 145 1.58 -11.09 16.72
CA GLU A 145 2.09 -9.80 17.18
C GLU A 145 1.22 -8.62 16.69
N PHE A 146 0.68 -8.71 15.48
CA PHE A 146 -0.25 -7.69 14.97
C PHE A 146 -1.68 -7.83 15.52
N THR A 147 -2.13 -9.05 15.81
CA THR A 147 -3.50 -9.31 16.29
C THR A 147 -3.64 -9.00 17.78
N GLY A 148 -2.60 -9.24 18.57
CA GLY A 148 -2.67 -9.22 20.03
C GLY A 148 -3.39 -10.42 20.61
N ASP A 149 -3.49 -10.46 21.94
CA ASP A 149 -4.28 -11.42 22.71
C ASP A 149 -4.95 -10.72 23.91
N GLU A 150 -5.61 -11.47 24.80
CA GLU A 150 -6.30 -10.91 25.98
C GLU A 150 -5.36 -10.17 26.96
N VAL A 151 -4.04 -10.37 26.85
CA VAL A 151 -3.00 -9.82 27.74
C VAL A 151 -2.16 -8.76 27.04
N VAL A 152 -1.92 -8.90 25.74
CA VAL A 152 -1.09 -8.04 24.90
C VAL A 152 -1.98 -7.35 23.87
N ALA A 153 -2.12 -6.03 23.99
CA ALA A 153 -2.84 -5.25 22.99
C ALA A 153 -2.23 -5.46 21.59
N GLY A 154 -3.09 -5.78 20.63
CA GLY A 154 -2.70 -5.86 19.23
C GLY A 154 -2.13 -4.53 18.74
N ARG A 155 -1.27 -4.58 17.71
CA ARG A 155 -0.77 -3.35 17.10
C ARG A 155 -1.85 -2.75 16.21
N ASP A 156 -1.99 -1.43 16.30
CA ASP A 156 -2.85 -0.68 15.37
C ASP A 156 -2.43 -0.99 13.93
N SER A 157 -3.38 -1.48 13.13
CA SER A 157 -3.16 -1.77 11.71
C SER A 157 -3.62 -0.57 10.90
N CYS A 158 -2.69 0.02 10.15
CA CYS A 158 -2.97 1.19 9.32
C CYS A 158 -3.27 0.76 7.88
N ALA A 159 -4.20 1.47 7.25
CA ALA A 159 -4.32 1.51 5.82
C ALA A 159 -3.22 2.45 5.29
N HIS A 160 -2.42 1.99 4.34
CA HIS A 160 -1.39 2.78 3.69
C HIS A 160 -1.80 3.14 2.27
N LEU A 161 -1.51 4.36 1.85
CA LEU A 161 -1.56 4.80 0.47
C LEU A 161 -0.21 5.39 0.08
N ASP A 162 0.45 4.74 -0.87
CA ASP A 162 1.75 5.15 -1.39
C ASP A 162 1.58 5.64 -2.83
N ILE A 163 2.18 6.79 -3.13
CA ILE A 163 2.17 7.38 -4.47
C ILE A 163 3.60 7.69 -4.91
N ARG A 164 3.94 7.30 -6.14
CA ARG A 164 5.26 7.54 -6.72
C ARG A 164 5.25 8.74 -7.62
N VAL A 165 5.96 9.77 -7.21
CA VAL A 165 5.99 11.09 -7.85
C VAL A 165 7.42 11.60 -7.99
N PRO A 166 7.71 12.50 -8.95
CA PRO A 166 8.96 13.23 -8.99
C PRO A 166 9.26 13.93 -7.65
N LEU A 167 10.52 13.91 -7.24
CA LEU A 167 10.99 14.45 -5.95
C LEU A 167 10.55 15.91 -5.73
N ASP A 168 10.61 16.73 -6.79
CA ASP A 168 10.20 18.15 -6.76
C ASP A 168 8.69 18.34 -6.48
N LYS A 169 7.87 17.32 -6.75
CA LYS A 169 6.43 17.31 -6.49
C LYS A 169 6.06 16.61 -5.18
N ALA A 170 6.96 15.84 -4.57
CA ALA A 170 6.66 15.02 -3.38
C ALA A 170 6.08 15.85 -2.22
N LEU A 171 6.61 17.05 -1.97
CA LEU A 171 6.13 17.97 -0.93
C LEU A 171 4.69 18.45 -1.15
N ASN A 172 4.23 18.51 -2.41
CA ASN A 172 2.87 18.96 -2.74
C ASN A 172 1.82 17.86 -2.55
N TRP A 173 2.24 16.61 -2.42
CA TRP A 173 1.38 15.45 -2.20
C TRP A 173 1.25 15.04 -0.73
N LEU A 174 2.13 15.56 0.13
CA LEU A 174 2.07 15.42 1.58
C LEU A 174 0.83 16.07 2.26
N PRO A 175 0.11 17.07 1.71
CA PRO A 175 -1.12 17.58 2.32
C PRO A 175 -2.33 16.68 2.04
N THR A 176 -2.55 15.75 2.98
CA THR A 176 -3.80 15.06 3.39
C THR A 176 -4.91 14.82 2.37
N LEU A 177 -5.21 13.54 2.14
CA LEU A 177 -6.52 13.09 1.65
C LEU A 177 -7.63 13.78 2.45
N PRO A 178 -8.69 14.28 1.78
CA PRO A 178 -9.86 14.83 2.46
C PRO A 178 -10.42 13.83 3.47
N GLU A 179 -10.76 14.30 4.67
CA GLU A 179 -11.26 13.41 5.73
C GLU A 179 -12.51 12.65 5.29
N ASP A 180 -13.39 13.30 4.53
CA ASP A 180 -14.60 12.70 3.97
C ASP A 180 -14.27 11.57 2.97
N LEU A 181 -13.21 11.74 2.18
CA LEU A 181 -12.71 10.69 1.29
C LEU A 181 -12.19 9.52 2.12
N VAL A 182 -11.41 9.78 3.17
CA VAL A 182 -10.90 8.73 4.07
C VAL A 182 -12.05 7.96 4.71
N GLN A 183 -13.06 8.64 5.26
CA GLN A 183 -14.22 8.00 5.89
C GLN A 183 -15.04 7.13 4.91
N ARG A 184 -15.12 7.52 3.64
CA ARG A 184 -15.79 6.71 2.60
C ARG A 184 -14.96 5.53 2.13
N CYS A 185 -13.64 5.69 2.08
CA CYS A 185 -12.71 4.72 1.48
C CYS A 185 -12.15 3.70 2.47
N VAL A 186 -12.04 4.06 3.74
CA VAL A 186 -11.42 3.25 4.79
C VAL A 186 -12.50 2.72 5.74
N ILE A 187 -12.41 1.44 6.08
CA ILE A 187 -13.19 0.84 7.16
C ILE A 187 -12.30 0.69 8.36
N ASN A 188 -12.83 1.14 9.50
CA ASN A 188 -12.26 0.89 10.81
C ASN A 188 -13.16 -0.11 11.52
N ARG A 189 -12.61 -1.28 11.86
CA ARG A 189 -13.26 -2.22 12.79
C ARG A 189 -12.47 -2.26 14.09
N THR A 190 -13.18 -2.23 15.21
CA THR A 190 -12.58 -2.37 16.55
C THR A 190 -11.80 -3.68 16.63
N THR A 191 -10.57 -3.61 17.14
CA THR A 191 -9.78 -4.80 17.49
C THR A 191 -10.46 -5.51 18.67
N TRP A 192 -10.57 -6.83 18.59
CA TRP A 192 -11.17 -7.65 19.65
C TRP A 192 -10.29 -7.72 20.89
#